data_AF-A0A851DU39-F1
#
_entry.id   AF-A0A851DU39-F1
#
_cell.length_a   1.000
_cell.length_b   1.000
_cell.length_c   1.000
_cell.angle_alpha   90.00
_cell.angle_beta   90.00
_cell.angle_gamma   90.00
#
_symmetry.space_group_name_H-M   'P 1'
#
loop_
_entity.id
_entity.type
_entity.pdbx_description
1 polymer ?
#
loop_
_entity_poly.entity_id
_entity_poly.type
_entity_poly.pdbx_seq_one_letter_code
_entity_poly.pdbx_strand_id
1 'polypeptide(L)' 'QMAAAGFVHCPSENGPDLAQCFFCYKELEGWEPDDDPLEEHRKHSAGCAFLSLQKDPTNLTLQEFLKLDKQRMKNAIVR' A
#
# COMPACT_ATOMS: atom_id res chain seq x y z
N GLN A 1 12.11 0.59 -4.64
CA GLN A 1 11.14 -0.53 -4.60
C GLN A 1 9.89 -0.16 -3.80
N MET A 2 10.01 0.51 -2.65
CA MET A 2 8.90 0.97 -1.77
C MET A 2 7.65 1.51 -2.51
N ALA A 3 7.81 2.57 -3.32
CA ALA A 3 6.70 3.20 -4.02
C ALA A 3 5.98 2.27 -5.01
N ALA A 4 6.71 1.37 -5.68
CA ALA A 4 6.12 0.38 -6.58
C ALA A 4 5.31 -0.68 -5.81
N ALA A 5 5.69 -0.99 -4.57
CA ALA A 5 4.89 -1.80 -3.65
C ALA A 5 3.73 -1.01 -3.00
N GLY A 6 3.56 0.26 -3.33
CA GLY A 6 2.46 1.10 -2.84
C GLY A 6 2.74 1.81 -1.51
N PHE A 7 3.98 1.81 -1.01
CA PHE A 7 4.34 2.52 0.21
C PHE A 7 4.65 3.99 -0.04
N VAL A 8 4.18 4.83 0.88
CA VAL A 8 4.49 6.26 1.01
C VAL A 8 5.25 6.45 2.33
N HIS A 9 6.33 7.22 2.30
CA HIS A 9 7.08 7.57 3.51
C HIS A 9 6.24 8.50 4.39
N CYS A 10 6.00 8.09 5.62
CA CYS A 10 5.17 8.83 6.58
C CYS A 10 5.85 8.79 7.97
N PRO A 11 7.01 9.46 8.11
CA PRO A 11 7.80 9.37 9.33
C PRO A 11 7.07 9.98 10.53
N SER A 12 7.37 9.46 11.71
CA SER A 12 7.00 10.07 13.00
C SER A 12 8.25 10.31 13.85
N GLU A 13 8.12 11.00 14.98
CA GLU A 13 9.25 11.23 15.90
C GLU A 13 9.91 9.92 16.37
N ASN A 14 9.10 8.87 16.59
CA ASN A 14 9.57 7.57 17.06
C ASN A 14 9.77 6.54 15.93
N GLY A 15 9.34 6.86 14.70
CA GLY A 15 9.40 5.97 13.54
C GLY A 15 9.90 6.72 12.31
N PRO A 16 11.21 7.00 12.20
CA PRO A 16 11.78 7.83 11.13
C PRO A 16 11.72 7.16 9.75
N ASP A 17 11.61 5.84 9.69
CA ASP A 17 11.49 5.02 8.48
C ASP A 17 10.08 4.47 8.27
N LEU A 18 9.10 4.92 9.05
CA LEU A 18 7.71 4.51 8.94
C LEU A 18 7.18 4.75 7.53
N ALA A 19 6.65 3.69 6.92
CA ALA A 19 6.07 3.70 5.60
C ALA A 19 4.66 3.10 5.62
N GLN A 20 3.76 3.70 4.85
CA GLN A 20 2.35 3.30 4.81
C GLN A 20 1.90 2.99 3.40
N CYS A 21 1.19 1.88 3.22
CA CYS A 21 0.52 1.63 1.94
C CYS A 21 -0.58 2.68 1.68
N PHE A 22 -0.56 3.34 0.52
CA PHE A 22 -1.56 4.37 0.19
C PHE A 22 -2.99 3.82 0.04
N PHE A 23 -3.15 2.50 -0.13
CA PHE A 23 -4.41 1.84 -0.47
C PHE A 23 -5.04 1.06 0.69
N CYS A 24 -4.26 0.19 1.36
CA CYS A 24 -4.74 -0.56 2.53
C CYS A 24 -4.40 0.11 3.86
N TYR A 25 -3.60 1.18 3.84
CA TYR A 25 -3.16 1.92 5.03
C TYR A 25 -2.35 1.12 6.05
N LYS A 26 -1.85 -0.08 5.69
CA LYS A 26 -0.93 -0.83 6.54
C LYS A 26 0.36 -0.03 6.72
N GLU A 27 0.72 0.19 7.98
CA GLU A 27 1.98 0.81 8.42
C GLU A 27 3.01 -0.27 8.72
N LEU A 28 4.25 -0.03 8.28
CA LEU A 28 5.45 -0.84 8.55
C LEU A 28 6.63 0.09 8.82
N GLU A 29 7.45 -0.27 9.81
CA GLU A 29 8.68 0.41 10.24
C GLU A 29 9.75 -0.65 10.55
N GLY A 30 11.00 -0.23 10.76
CA GLY A 30 12.11 -1.13 11.01
C GLY A 30 12.65 -1.78 9.73
N TRP A 31 12.68 -1.03 8.63
CA TRP A 31 13.10 -1.52 7.32
C TRP A 31 14.61 -1.78 7.26
N GLU A 32 14.97 -2.97 6.79
CA GLU A 32 16.35 -3.37 6.55
C GLU A 32 16.71 -3.23 5.04
N PRO A 33 17.98 -3.00 4.67
CA PRO A 33 18.38 -2.80 3.28
C PRO A 33 18.07 -3.99 2.33
N ASP A 34 17.90 -5.18 2.88
CA ASP A 34 17.63 -6.43 2.17
C ASP A 34 16.14 -6.82 2.13
N ASP A 35 15.26 -6.05 2.78
CA ASP A 35 13.82 -6.26 2.70
C ASP A 35 13.29 -6.04 1.28
N ASP A 36 12.43 -6.96 0.79
CA ASP A 36 11.60 -6.73 -0.39
C ASP A 36 10.27 -6.10 0.04
N PRO A 37 9.99 -4.83 -0.31
CA PRO A 37 8.75 -4.17 0.09
C PRO A 37 7.48 -4.85 -0.44
N LEU A 38 7.54 -5.50 -1.60
CA LEU A 38 6.38 -6.21 -2.14
C LEU A 38 6.09 -7.48 -1.33
N GLU A 39 7.12 -8.19 -0.89
CA GLU A 39 6.99 -9.38 -0.03
C GLU A 39 6.48 -8.99 1.36
N GLU A 40 7.04 -7.95 1.97
CA GLU A 40 6.58 -7.45 3.28
C GLU A 40 5.14 -6.92 3.19
N HIS A 41 4.76 -6.23 2.11
CA HIS A 41 3.36 -5.85 1.89
C HIS A 41 2.45 -7.08 1.79
N ARG A 42 2.84 -8.12 1.05
CA ARG A 42 2.04 -9.35 0.91
C ARG A 42 1.90 -10.09 2.23
N LYS A 43 2.97 -10.18 3.01
CA LYS A 43 3.02 -10.84 4.33
C LYS A 43 2.12 -10.13 5.35
N HIS A 44 2.14 -8.80 5.37
CA HIS A 44 1.42 -8.00 6.37
C HIS A 44 0.02 -7.52 5.92
N SER A 45 -0.31 -7.62 4.63
CA SER A 45 -1.62 -7.23 4.08
C SER A 45 -1.96 -7.97 2.77
N ALA A 46 -1.97 -9.31 2.80
CA ALA A 46 -2.25 -10.15 1.63
C ALA A 46 -3.57 -9.82 0.90
N GLY A 47 -4.55 -9.25 1.61
CA GLY A 47 -5.86 -8.85 1.07
C GLY A 47 -5.89 -7.47 0.41
N CYS A 48 -4.77 -6.75 0.33
CA CYS A 48 -4.71 -5.43 -0.29
C CYS A 48 -5.03 -5.52 -1.79
N ALA A 49 -6.14 -4.90 -2.24
CA ALA A 49 -6.56 -4.98 -3.64
C ALA A 49 -5.56 -4.33 -4.62
N PHE A 50 -4.69 -3.44 -4.14
CA PHE A 50 -3.58 -2.90 -4.93
C PHE A 50 -2.59 -3.99 -5.35
N LEU A 51 -2.29 -4.98 -4.49
CA LEU A 51 -1.40 -6.10 -4.81
C LEU A 51 -1.96 -7.02 -5.91
N SER A 52 -3.28 -7.02 -6.08
CA SER A 52 -3.99 -7.83 -7.08
C SER A 52 -4.19 -7.09 -8.41
N LEU A 53 -3.70 -5.85 -8.53
CA LEU A 53 -3.88 -5.05 -9.73
C LEU A 53 -3.00 -5.58 -10.86
N GLN A 54 -3.62 -6.12 -11.91
CA GLN A 54 -2.91 -6.65 -13.08
C GLN A 54 -2.63 -5.58 -14.15
N LYS A 55 -3.31 -4.43 -14.06
CA LYS A 55 -3.18 -3.31 -14.98
C LYS A 55 -2.31 -2.23 -14.38
N ASP A 56 -1.61 -1.49 -15.24
CA ASP A 56 -0.97 -0.25 -14.82
C ASP A 56 -2.02 0.71 -14.23
N PRO A 57 -1.79 1.30 -13.03
CA PRO A 57 -2.74 2.22 -12.40
C PRO A 57 -3.13 3.43 -13.26
N THR A 58 -2.28 3.84 -14.21
CA THR A 58 -2.54 4.95 -15.13
C THR A 58 -3.48 4.56 -16.28
N ASN A 59 -3.68 3.26 -16.52
CA ASN A 59 -4.49 2.72 -17.60
C ASN A 59 -5.82 2.10 -17.12
N LEU A 60 -6.31 2.56 -15.97
CA LEU A 60 -7.60 2.14 -15.43
C LEU A 60 -8.76 2.87 -16.11
N THR A 61 -9.81 2.13 -16.44
CA THR A 61 -11.09 2.77 -16.79
C THR A 61 -11.68 3.47 -15.57
N LEU A 62 -12.54 4.47 -15.78
CA LEU A 62 -13.25 5.15 -14.69
C LEU A 62 -14.00 4.17 -13.78
N GLN A 63 -14.63 3.14 -14.34
CA GLN A 63 -15.36 2.14 -13.56
C GLN A 63 -14.43 1.29 -12.68
N GLU A 64 -13.24 0.92 -13.17
CA GLU A 64 -12.24 0.19 -12.38
C GLU A 64 -11.68 1.06 -11.27
N PHE A 65 -11.34 2.32 -11.59
CA PHE A 65 -10.89 3.29 -10.61
C PHE A 65 -11.92 3.48 -9.49
N LEU A 66 -13.20 3.73 -9.82
CA LEU A 66 -14.25 3.93 -8.81
C LEU A 66 -14.47 2.69 -7.94
N LYS A 67 -14.31 1.47 -8.47
CA LYS A 67 -14.38 0.24 -7.68
C LYS A 67 -13.23 0.15 -6.67
N LEU A 68 -12.01 0.47 -7.10
CA LEU A 68 -10.83 0.49 -6.23
C LEU A 68 -10.93 1.58 -5.17
N ASP A 69 -11.35 2.78 -5.56
CA ASP A 69 -11.51 3.90 -4.63
C ASP A 69 -12.56 3.61 -3.56
N LYS A 70 -13.70 3.01 -3.93
CA LYS A 70 -14.69 2.51 -2.96
C LYS A 70 -14.08 1.52 -1.96
N GLN A 71 -13.20 0.62 -2.40
CA GLN A 71 -12.53 -0.32 -1.50
C GLN A 71 -11.51 0.38 -0.60
N ARG A 72 -10.74 1.32 -1.14
CA ARG A 72 -9.83 2.16 -0.37
C ARG A 72 -10.56 2.95 0.71
N MET A 73 -11.70 3.55 0.40
CA MET A 73 -12.55 4.23 1.38
C MET A 73 -13.02 3.29 2.50
N LYS A 74 -13.38 2.04 2.17
CA LYS A 74 -13.70 1.04 3.21
C LYS A 74 -12.48 0.73 4.08
N ASN A 75 -11.31 0.53 3.47
CA ASN A 75 -10.07 0.28 4.22
C ASN A 75 -9.77 1.45 5.18
N ALA A 76 -10.01 2.70 4.76
CA ALA A 76 -9.79 3.87 5.59
C ALA A 76 -10.69 3.93 6.85
N ILE A 77 -11.88 3.33 6.81
CA ILE A 77 -12.80 3.26 7.97
C ILE A 77 -12.36 2.19 8.98
N VAL A 78 -11.70 1.14 8.52
CA VAL A 78 -11.32 -0.03 9.32
C VAL A 78 -9.85 0.03 9.79
N ARG A 79 -9.09 1.04 9.33
CA ARG A 79 -7.69 1.29 9.71
C ARG A 79 -7.56 1.57 11.21
#